data_AF-A0A7W8NH95-F1
#
_entry.id   AF-A0A7W8NH95-F1
#
_cell.length_a   1.000
_cell.length_b   1.000
_cell.length_c   1.000
_cell.angle_alpha   90.00
_cell.angle_beta   90.00
_cell.angle_gamma   90.00
#
_symmetry.space_group_name_H-M   'P 1'
#
loop_
_entity.id
_entity.type
_entity.pdbx_description
1 polymer ?
#
loop_
_entity_poly.entity_id
_entity_poly.type
_entity_poly.pdbx_seq_one_letter_code
_entity_poly.pdbx_strand_id
1 'polypeptide(L)'
;MIIRSGKAHLVASALAVCLLWQPTLTKAEEPGFDFAVLGHSFKAGPDDAPLKHAIQDSNNLHPAFLVATGIKAASESCSDKLYSQRKDLLDASSQPLVISLSASDWANCRNSRGRANAIERLNRLREVFFADDSSLGQRKLSLSRLSSTAKFRSYAENAHWEYGGVLFATVNLPANNNHFLPEAGRNSEFEDRLVANRSWLQRLFAMAQRKKLDGIVLFSDGDVHILEEEESSLLPNFSSKQDGFASPRKQIRLLAKKFEGKVLLVDTQAGSKKTGKKNTQGPKISWKDNLGHISIDSDWATIFVQPGKSPLFEVRERAGKLAPNQSASSQRTSRRLARP
;
A
#
# COMPACT_ATOMS: atom_id res chain seq x y z
N MET A 1 28.50 -6.29 92.38
CA MET A 1 27.57 -5.56 91.50
C MET A 1 27.44 -6.32 90.19
N ILE A 2 26.39 -7.15 90.11
CA ILE A 2 25.58 -7.57 88.94
C ILE A 2 26.27 -7.90 87.59
N ILE A 3 26.48 -9.20 87.40
CA ILE A 3 26.24 -10.11 86.24
C ILE A 3 25.74 -9.47 84.92
N ARG A 4 26.35 -9.82 83.77
CA ARG A 4 25.65 -10.50 82.64
C ARG A 4 26.56 -10.94 81.49
N SER A 5 26.40 -12.21 81.15
CA SER A 5 26.92 -12.88 79.95
C SER A 5 26.10 -12.52 78.71
N GLY A 6 26.76 -12.43 77.55
CA GLY A 6 26.13 -12.24 76.24
C GLY A 6 26.63 -13.29 75.25
N LYS A 7 25.70 -14.11 74.77
CA LYS A 7 25.93 -15.28 73.91
C LYS A 7 26.28 -14.87 72.47
N ALA A 8 27.22 -15.59 71.87
CA ALA A 8 27.49 -15.57 70.44
C ALA A 8 26.34 -16.26 69.69
N HIS A 9 25.79 -15.58 68.68
CA HIS A 9 24.84 -16.17 67.73
C HIS A 9 25.52 -16.25 66.35
N LEU A 10 25.88 -17.46 65.94
CA LEU A 10 26.11 -17.79 64.53
C LEU A 10 24.76 -17.70 63.80
N VAL A 11 24.66 -16.79 62.83
CA VAL A 11 23.55 -16.76 61.86
C VAL A 11 24.04 -17.50 60.61
N ALA A 12 23.54 -18.72 60.41
CA ALA A 12 23.71 -19.46 59.16
C ALA A 12 22.77 -18.88 58.09
N SER A 13 23.34 -18.22 57.08
CA SER A 13 22.58 -17.72 55.93
C SER A 13 22.32 -18.87 54.95
N ALA A 14 21.08 -19.35 54.90
CA ALA A 14 20.61 -20.25 53.85
C ALA A 14 20.38 -19.45 52.56
N LEU A 15 21.20 -19.70 51.52
CA LEU A 15 20.92 -19.23 50.16
C LEU A 15 19.74 -20.04 49.58
N ALA A 16 18.56 -19.44 49.56
CA ALA A 16 17.44 -19.93 48.78
C ALA A 16 17.65 -19.53 47.31
N VAL A 17 17.96 -20.51 46.46
CA VAL A 17 17.99 -20.37 45.01
C VAL A 17 16.55 -20.34 44.51
N CYS A 18 15.97 -19.15 44.38
CA CYS A 18 14.71 -18.95 43.66
C CYS A 18 14.99 -19.00 42.15
N LEU A 19 14.79 -20.18 41.55
CA LEU A 19 14.65 -20.33 40.10
C LEU A 19 13.44 -19.51 39.63
N LEU A 20 13.72 -18.33 39.07
CA LEU A 20 12.71 -17.49 38.42
C LEU A 20 12.23 -18.21 37.16
N TRP A 21 11.09 -18.89 37.27
CA TRP A 21 10.29 -19.29 36.11
C TRP A 21 9.83 -18.01 35.41
N GLN A 22 10.56 -17.57 34.39
CA GLN A 22 10.05 -16.53 33.49
C GLN A 22 9.06 -17.20 32.54
N PRO A 23 7.75 -16.88 32.60
CA PRO A 23 6.83 -17.35 31.60
C PRO A 23 7.30 -16.78 30.26
N THR A 24 7.57 -17.66 29.30
CA THR A 24 7.80 -17.26 27.92
C THR A 24 6.53 -16.58 27.44
N LEU A 25 6.58 -15.25 27.25
CA LEU A 25 5.56 -14.49 26.56
C LEU A 25 5.48 -15.00 25.12
N THR A 26 4.61 -15.98 24.88
CA THR A 26 4.20 -16.37 23.53
C THR A 26 3.42 -15.19 22.95
N LYS A 27 3.96 -14.56 21.89
CA LYS A 27 3.26 -13.55 21.09
C LYS A 27 1.92 -14.17 20.67
N ALA A 28 0.80 -13.60 21.13
CA ALA A 28 -0.52 -14.07 20.75
C ALA A 28 -0.61 -14.03 19.21
N GLU A 29 -1.17 -15.09 18.63
CA GLU A 29 -1.35 -15.20 17.19
C GLU A 29 -2.43 -14.18 16.79
N GLU A 30 -2.01 -13.07 16.18
CA GLU A 30 -2.92 -12.04 15.69
C GLU A 30 -3.79 -12.66 14.56
N PRO A 31 -5.13 -12.54 14.64
CA PRO A 31 -5.99 -13.03 13.57
C PRO A 31 -5.64 -12.31 12.27
N GLY A 32 -5.60 -13.06 11.17
CA GLY A 32 -5.39 -12.48 9.85
C GLY A 32 -6.50 -11.52 9.46
N PHE A 33 -6.19 -10.57 8.58
CA PHE A 33 -7.13 -9.55 8.13
C PHE A 33 -6.98 -9.29 6.63
N ASP A 34 -8.03 -8.72 6.04
CA ASP A 34 -8.02 -8.29 4.65
C ASP A 34 -7.86 -6.77 4.56
N PHE A 35 -7.12 -6.30 3.55
CA PHE A 35 -7.27 -4.93 3.05
C PHE A 35 -7.60 -4.96 1.56
N ALA A 36 -8.38 -3.99 1.11
CA ALA A 36 -8.76 -3.88 -0.29
C ALA A 36 -8.03 -2.72 -0.96
N VAL A 37 -7.64 -2.92 -2.22
CA VAL A 37 -7.02 -1.90 -3.06
C VAL A 37 -7.96 -1.61 -4.23
N LEU A 38 -8.43 -0.37 -4.34
CA LEU A 38 -9.22 0.08 -5.49
C LEU A 38 -8.27 0.55 -6.58
N GLY A 39 -8.43 -0.04 -7.75
CA GLY A 39 -7.65 0.23 -8.95
C GLY A 39 -7.91 1.61 -9.55
N HIS A 40 -6.87 2.19 -10.14
CA HIS A 40 -6.88 3.59 -10.60
C HIS A 40 -7.75 3.87 -11.86
N SER A 41 -8.29 2.85 -12.54
CA SER A 41 -8.95 3.01 -13.84
C SER A 41 -10.48 2.96 -13.79
N PHE A 42 -11.06 3.80 -12.92
CA PHE A 42 -12.46 4.18 -13.05
C PHE A 42 -12.70 4.59 -14.51
N LYS A 43 -13.62 3.90 -15.20
CA LYS A 43 -13.91 4.19 -16.60
C LYS A 43 -14.28 5.67 -16.71
N ALA A 44 -13.56 6.41 -17.53
CA ALA A 44 -13.85 7.82 -17.74
C ALA A 44 -15.28 8.01 -18.24
N GLY A 45 -16.00 8.93 -17.63
CA GLY A 45 -17.38 9.24 -18.00
C GLY A 45 -18.05 10.12 -16.96
N PRO A 46 -19.25 10.64 -17.25
CA PRO A 46 -20.04 11.41 -16.29
C PRO A 46 -20.67 10.53 -15.19
N ASP A 47 -20.57 9.21 -15.32
CA ASP A 47 -21.17 8.24 -14.41
C ASP A 47 -20.15 7.68 -13.42
N ASP A 48 -20.45 7.86 -12.15
CA ASP A 48 -19.63 7.42 -11.02
C ASP A 48 -20.00 6.01 -10.54
N ALA A 49 -20.98 5.35 -11.18
CA ALA A 49 -21.40 4.00 -10.83
C ALA A 49 -20.25 2.99 -10.72
N PRO A 50 -19.23 2.98 -11.61
CA PRO A 50 -18.11 2.04 -11.48
C PRO A 50 -17.34 2.20 -10.15
N LEU A 51 -17.03 3.45 -9.76
CA LEU A 51 -16.37 3.75 -8.49
C LEU A 51 -17.27 3.38 -7.30
N LYS A 52 -18.55 3.73 -7.36
CA LYS A 52 -19.53 3.39 -6.31
C LYS A 52 -19.64 1.88 -6.12
N HIS A 53 -19.75 1.11 -7.20
CA HIS A 53 -19.81 -0.35 -7.13
C HIS A 53 -18.51 -0.94 -6.60
N ALA A 54 -17.34 -0.44 -7.01
CA ALA A 54 -16.06 -0.91 -6.47
C ALA A 54 -15.95 -0.68 -4.95
N ILE A 55 -16.38 0.49 -4.45
CA ILE A 55 -16.43 0.79 -3.01
C ILE A 55 -17.43 -0.14 -2.30
N GLN A 56 -18.61 -0.36 -2.87
CA GLN A 56 -19.63 -1.22 -2.26
C GLN A 56 -19.20 -2.69 -2.22
N ASP A 57 -18.74 -3.24 -3.35
CA ASP A 57 -18.29 -4.62 -3.49
C ASP A 57 -17.11 -4.92 -2.55
N SER A 58 -16.13 -4.01 -2.47
CA SER A 58 -14.99 -4.17 -1.56
C SER A 58 -15.41 -4.06 -0.09
N ASN A 59 -16.31 -3.12 0.26
CA ASN A 59 -16.83 -3.00 1.62
C ASN A 59 -17.62 -4.23 2.10
N ASN A 60 -18.30 -4.94 1.19
CA ASN A 60 -19.05 -6.17 1.50
C ASN A 60 -18.14 -7.34 1.93
N LEU A 61 -16.84 -7.26 1.65
CA LEU A 61 -15.86 -8.22 2.16
C LEU A 61 -15.36 -7.88 3.58
N HIS A 62 -15.86 -6.77 4.16
CA HIS A 62 -15.46 -6.27 5.48
C HIS A 62 -13.93 -6.17 5.71
N PRO A 63 -13.16 -5.60 4.77
CA PRO A 63 -11.73 -5.40 4.98
C PRO A 63 -11.48 -4.43 6.15
N ALA A 64 -10.29 -4.52 6.75
CA ALA A 64 -9.83 -3.61 7.79
C ALA A 64 -9.80 -2.15 7.30
N PHE A 65 -9.44 -1.94 6.04
CA PHE A 65 -9.43 -0.65 5.34
C PHE A 65 -9.34 -0.85 3.82
N LEU A 66 -9.62 0.22 3.08
CA LEU A 66 -9.48 0.34 1.63
C LEU A 66 -8.34 1.32 1.30
N VAL A 67 -7.66 1.08 0.19
CA VAL A 67 -6.72 2.05 -0.41
C VAL A 67 -7.18 2.37 -1.83
N ALA A 68 -7.62 3.60 -2.07
CA ALA A 68 -7.89 4.10 -3.41
C ALA A 68 -6.61 4.64 -4.04
N THR A 69 -6.20 4.07 -5.16
CA THR A 69 -4.92 4.39 -5.82
C THR A 69 -5.05 5.45 -6.90
N GLY A 70 -5.91 6.42 -6.62
CA GLY A 70 -6.12 7.63 -7.38
C GLY A 70 -7.58 8.06 -7.34
N ILE A 71 -7.86 9.24 -7.87
CA ILE A 71 -9.12 9.96 -7.66
C ILE A 71 -9.93 10.03 -8.95
N LYS A 72 -9.26 10.16 -10.10
CA LYS A 72 -9.94 10.30 -11.40
C LYS A 72 -9.18 9.59 -12.53
N ALA A 73 -9.81 9.41 -13.67
CA ALA A 73 -9.16 8.96 -14.89
C ALA A 73 -8.32 10.06 -15.55
N ALA A 74 -7.41 9.66 -16.45
CA ALA A 74 -6.56 10.59 -17.19
C ALA A 74 -7.32 11.53 -18.14
N SER A 75 -8.47 11.10 -18.68
CA SER A 75 -9.32 11.91 -19.56
C SER A 75 -10.32 12.80 -18.82
N GLU A 76 -10.47 12.64 -17.50
CA GLU A 76 -11.32 13.50 -16.69
C GLU A 76 -10.63 14.83 -16.34
N SER A 77 -11.43 15.90 -16.26
CA SER A 77 -10.94 17.24 -15.93
C SER A 77 -10.29 17.29 -14.54
N CYS A 78 -9.27 18.13 -14.35
CA CYS A 78 -8.69 18.41 -13.03
C CYS A 78 -9.44 19.53 -12.29
N SER A 79 -10.77 19.52 -12.33
CA SER A 79 -11.60 20.57 -11.75
C SER A 79 -11.87 20.35 -10.27
N ASP A 80 -11.99 21.45 -9.51
CA ASP A 80 -12.36 21.42 -8.10
C ASP A 80 -13.71 20.72 -7.87
N LYS A 81 -14.66 20.90 -8.80
CA LYS A 81 -15.95 20.22 -8.78
C LYS A 81 -15.78 18.71 -8.77
N LEU A 82 -14.95 18.16 -9.67
CA LEU A 82 -14.71 16.73 -9.73
C LEU A 82 -14.02 16.23 -8.46
N TYR A 83 -13.00 16.93 -7.96
CA TYR A 83 -12.32 16.54 -6.72
C TYR A 83 -13.27 16.52 -5.52
N SER A 84 -14.14 17.52 -5.37
CA SER A 84 -15.14 17.55 -4.31
C SER A 84 -16.13 16.37 -4.44
N GLN A 85 -16.66 16.14 -5.65
CA GLN A 85 -17.57 15.02 -5.89
C GLN A 85 -16.92 13.67 -5.58
N ARG A 86 -15.66 13.46 -5.98
CA ARG A 86 -14.91 12.24 -5.67
C ARG A 86 -14.63 12.09 -4.18
N LYS A 87 -14.35 13.19 -3.48
CA LYS A 87 -14.20 13.17 -2.01
C LYS A 87 -15.47 12.68 -1.34
N ASP A 88 -16.63 13.20 -1.71
CA ASP A 88 -17.90 12.80 -1.10
C ASP A 88 -18.18 11.30 -1.31
N LEU A 89 -17.90 10.77 -2.51
CA LEU A 89 -18.05 9.35 -2.81
C LEU A 89 -17.10 8.46 -2.01
N LEU A 90 -15.82 8.85 -1.93
CA LEU A 90 -14.81 8.11 -1.19
C LEU A 90 -15.06 8.15 0.32
N ASP A 91 -15.55 9.28 0.85
CA ASP A 91 -15.87 9.45 2.28
C ASP A 91 -17.17 8.73 2.69
N ALA A 92 -18.02 8.35 1.72
CA ALA A 92 -19.18 7.50 1.95
C ALA A 92 -18.85 6.01 2.18
N SER A 93 -17.58 5.60 2.02
CA SER A 93 -17.13 4.23 2.32
C SER A 93 -17.44 3.84 3.76
N SER A 94 -17.98 2.63 3.99
CA SER A 94 -18.28 2.15 5.35
C SER A 94 -17.03 1.76 6.14
N GLN A 95 -16.00 1.25 5.47
CA GLN A 95 -14.67 1.01 6.06
C GLN A 95 -13.75 2.22 5.86
N PRO A 96 -12.67 2.35 6.68
CA PRO A 96 -11.67 3.39 6.49
C PRO A 96 -11.09 3.34 5.09
N LEU A 97 -10.95 4.51 4.44
CA LEU A 97 -10.41 4.62 3.09
C LEU A 97 -9.23 5.59 3.06
N VAL A 98 -8.07 5.11 2.60
CA VAL A 98 -6.86 5.91 2.39
C VAL A 98 -6.67 6.18 0.89
N ILE A 99 -6.26 7.39 0.53
CA ILE A 99 -5.96 7.75 -0.86
C ILE A 99 -4.45 7.72 -1.08
N SER A 100 -4.02 7.03 -2.13
CA SER A 100 -2.69 7.14 -2.74
C SER A 100 -2.84 7.85 -4.08
N LEU A 101 -2.20 9.01 -4.24
CA LEU A 101 -2.31 9.82 -5.45
C LEU A 101 -1.70 9.15 -6.67
N SER A 102 -2.27 9.45 -7.84
CA SER A 102 -1.73 9.06 -9.15
C SER A 102 -1.27 10.23 -10.00
N ALA A 103 -0.57 9.93 -11.09
CA ALA A 103 -0.16 10.87 -12.12
C ALA A 103 -1.36 11.57 -12.76
N SER A 104 -2.49 10.87 -12.92
CA SER A 104 -3.66 11.45 -13.57
C SER A 104 -4.36 12.46 -12.67
N ASP A 105 -4.23 12.31 -11.34
CA ASP A 105 -4.86 13.21 -10.37
C ASP A 105 -4.25 14.61 -10.41
N TRP A 106 -2.94 14.73 -10.66
CA TRP A 106 -2.23 16.01 -10.63
C TRP A 106 -1.17 16.16 -11.73
N ALA A 107 -0.26 15.19 -11.89
CA ALA A 107 0.94 15.33 -12.70
C ALA A 107 0.65 15.52 -14.20
N ASN A 108 -0.46 14.95 -14.69
CA ASN A 108 -0.93 15.04 -16.07
C ASN A 108 -1.89 16.21 -16.30
N CYS A 109 -2.21 16.99 -15.27
CA CYS A 109 -3.19 18.06 -15.38
C CYS A 109 -2.71 19.21 -16.27
N ARG A 110 -3.65 19.70 -17.10
CA ARG A 110 -3.48 20.86 -17.96
C ARG A 110 -4.64 21.82 -17.76
N ASN A 111 -4.36 23.11 -17.85
CA ASN A 111 -5.39 24.15 -17.81
C ASN A 111 -6.12 24.28 -19.16
N SER A 112 -7.13 25.16 -19.23
CA SER A 112 -7.93 25.40 -20.44
C SER A 112 -7.13 25.88 -21.66
N ARG A 113 -5.91 26.39 -21.45
CA ARG A 113 -4.97 26.80 -22.50
C ARG A 113 -3.96 25.70 -22.85
N GLY A 114 -4.14 24.48 -22.34
CA GLY A 114 -3.26 23.33 -22.57
C GLY A 114 -1.93 23.38 -21.82
N ARG A 115 -1.69 24.38 -20.95
CA ARG A 115 -0.44 24.50 -20.18
C ARG A 115 -0.50 23.59 -18.95
N ALA A 116 0.63 22.97 -18.59
CA ALA A 116 0.74 22.17 -17.38
C ALA A 116 0.44 23.00 -16.14
N ASN A 117 -0.35 22.46 -15.21
CA ASN A 117 -0.65 23.07 -13.91
C ASN A 117 -0.52 22.06 -12.75
N ALA A 118 0.35 21.07 -12.93
CA ALA A 118 0.54 19.95 -11.99
C ALA A 118 0.74 20.37 -10.53
N ILE A 119 1.63 21.33 -10.27
CA ILE A 119 1.96 21.79 -8.90
C ILE A 119 0.76 22.43 -8.21
N GLU A 120 0.06 23.27 -8.95
CA GLU A 120 -1.12 23.98 -8.47
C GLU A 120 -2.23 22.96 -8.14
N ARG A 121 -2.43 21.95 -8.99
CA ARG A 121 -3.37 20.85 -8.73
C ARG A 121 -2.95 19.94 -7.58
N LEU A 122 -1.66 19.63 -7.43
CA LEU A 122 -1.14 18.85 -6.30
C LEU A 122 -1.39 19.57 -4.96
N ASN A 123 -1.17 20.88 -4.91
CA ASN A 123 -1.49 21.69 -3.73
C ASN A 123 -3.00 21.69 -3.43
N ARG A 124 -3.83 21.78 -4.47
CA ARG A 124 -5.29 21.70 -4.30
C ARG A 124 -5.73 20.35 -3.73
N LEU A 125 -5.14 19.24 -4.18
CA LEU A 125 -5.43 17.91 -3.63
C LEU A 125 -5.03 17.80 -2.16
N ARG A 126 -3.91 18.41 -1.75
CA ARG A 126 -3.46 18.49 -0.34
C ARG A 126 -4.50 19.15 0.56
N GLU A 127 -5.09 20.26 0.11
CA GLU A 127 -6.17 20.92 0.83
C GLU A 127 -7.45 20.08 0.91
N VAL A 128 -7.83 19.41 -0.19
CA VAL A 128 -9.12 18.72 -0.29
C VAL A 128 -9.09 17.36 0.43
N PHE A 129 -8.00 16.60 0.32
CA PHE A 129 -7.95 15.20 0.75
C PHE A 129 -7.02 14.94 1.93
N PHE A 130 -6.11 15.86 2.25
CA PHE A 130 -5.01 15.61 3.18
C PHE A 130 -4.88 16.67 4.27
N ALA A 131 -5.97 17.39 4.57
CA ALA A 131 -6.02 18.41 5.63
C ALA A 131 -5.87 17.81 7.04
N ASP A 132 -6.40 16.60 7.27
CA ASP A 132 -6.45 15.96 8.58
C ASP A 132 -5.57 14.69 8.65
N ASP A 133 -5.17 14.30 9.86
CA ASP A 133 -4.42 13.07 10.17
C ASP A 133 -5.35 11.84 10.33
N SER A 134 -6.46 11.81 9.58
CA SER A 134 -7.44 10.72 9.56
C SER A 134 -7.76 10.29 8.13
N SER A 135 -8.13 9.03 7.94
CA SER A 135 -8.62 8.49 6.67
C SER A 135 -9.97 9.07 6.26
N LEU A 136 -10.35 8.87 5.01
CA LEU A 136 -11.75 8.99 4.60
C LEU A 136 -12.57 7.78 5.10
N GLY A 137 -13.87 7.83 4.86
CA GLY A 137 -14.83 6.79 5.22
C GLY A 137 -15.54 7.10 6.53
N GLN A 138 -16.64 6.39 6.79
CA GLN A 138 -17.46 6.54 8.00
C GLN A 138 -16.70 6.09 9.25
N ARG A 139 -15.89 5.04 9.11
CA ARG A 139 -14.91 4.63 10.13
C ARG A 139 -13.58 5.29 9.83
N LYS A 140 -12.98 5.91 10.84
CA LYS A 140 -11.71 6.63 10.69
C LYS A 140 -10.53 5.79 11.16
N LEU A 141 -9.46 5.83 10.39
CA LEU A 141 -8.14 5.32 10.74
C LEU A 141 -7.20 6.50 10.96
N SER A 142 -6.44 6.50 12.07
CA SER A 142 -5.44 7.54 12.31
C SER A 142 -4.23 7.33 11.41
N LEU A 143 -3.78 8.41 10.77
CA LEU A 143 -2.68 8.41 9.82
C LEU A 143 -1.57 9.31 10.34
N SER A 144 -0.32 8.83 10.27
CA SER A 144 0.86 9.67 10.49
C SER A 144 1.40 10.15 9.16
N ARG A 145 1.47 11.47 8.95
CA ARG A 145 1.90 12.05 7.68
C ARG A 145 3.35 12.53 7.70
N LEU A 146 4.00 12.52 6.55
CA LEU A 146 5.33 13.13 6.39
C LEU A 146 5.30 14.63 6.71
N SER A 147 4.19 15.30 6.42
CA SER A 147 3.94 16.72 6.74
C SER A 147 4.04 17.08 8.23
N SER A 148 3.93 16.10 9.14
CA SER A 148 4.21 16.29 10.57
C SER A 148 5.68 16.67 10.85
N THR A 149 6.59 16.41 9.90
CA THR A 149 7.99 16.80 9.99
C THR A 149 8.17 18.21 9.47
N ALA A 150 8.72 19.12 10.28
CA ALA A 150 8.85 20.54 9.93
C ALA A 150 9.54 20.80 8.57
N LYS A 151 10.53 19.97 8.20
CA LYS A 151 11.22 20.04 6.91
C LYS A 151 10.35 19.67 5.70
N PHE A 152 9.31 18.88 5.90
CA PHE A 152 8.50 18.27 4.83
C PHE A 152 7.01 18.59 4.97
N ARG A 153 6.64 19.74 5.56
CA ARG A 153 5.24 20.17 5.77
C ARG A 153 4.38 20.13 4.53
N SER A 154 4.97 20.33 3.35
CA SER A 154 4.26 20.31 2.07
C SER A 154 3.88 18.93 1.58
N TYR A 155 4.31 17.81 2.20
CA TYR A 155 4.11 16.45 1.68
C TYR A 155 3.06 15.67 2.49
N ALA A 156 1.83 16.18 2.53
CA ALA A 156 0.74 15.59 3.30
C ALA A 156 0.20 14.28 2.70
N GLU A 157 0.39 14.06 1.40
CA GLU A 157 -0.07 12.87 0.67
C GLU A 157 0.70 11.58 1.04
N ASN A 158 1.90 11.72 1.63
CA ASN A 158 2.68 10.60 2.15
C ASN A 158 2.27 10.32 3.60
N ALA A 159 1.57 9.21 3.82
CA ALA A 159 1.04 8.82 5.11
C ALA A 159 1.38 7.37 5.43
N HIS A 160 1.52 7.04 6.72
CA HIS A 160 1.68 5.67 7.19
C HIS A 160 0.72 5.35 8.33
N TRP A 161 0.41 4.07 8.46
CA TRP A 161 -0.38 3.50 9.57
C TRP A 161 0.06 2.07 9.83
N GLU A 162 -0.21 1.57 11.02
CA GLU A 162 0.10 0.19 11.41
C GLU A 162 -1.20 -0.57 11.64
N TYR A 163 -1.26 -1.81 11.16
CA TYR A 163 -2.39 -2.71 11.40
C TYR A 163 -1.89 -4.15 11.41
N GLY A 164 -2.25 -4.92 12.44
CA GLY A 164 -1.88 -6.34 12.55
C GLY A 164 -0.39 -6.62 12.38
N GLY A 165 0.49 -5.83 13.00
CA GLY A 165 1.95 -6.05 12.91
C GLY A 165 2.59 -5.71 11.55
N VAL A 166 1.86 -5.06 10.65
CA VAL A 166 2.37 -4.60 9.34
C VAL A 166 2.27 -3.07 9.25
N LEU A 167 3.29 -2.45 8.66
CA LEU A 167 3.30 -1.02 8.34
C LEU A 167 2.80 -0.80 6.92
N PHE A 168 1.82 0.07 6.75
CA PHE A 168 1.29 0.47 5.46
C PHE A 168 1.67 1.91 5.19
N ALA A 169 2.03 2.25 3.95
CA ALA A 169 2.35 3.63 3.61
C ALA A 169 2.06 3.99 2.15
N THR A 170 1.59 5.21 1.94
CA THR A 170 1.53 5.83 0.62
C THR A 170 2.87 6.51 0.29
N VAL A 171 3.27 6.43 -0.97
CA VAL A 171 4.46 7.10 -1.49
C VAL A 171 4.09 7.74 -2.83
N ASN A 172 4.12 9.07 -2.89
CA ASN A 172 3.82 9.81 -4.12
C ASN A 172 4.93 9.60 -5.17
N LEU A 173 4.73 8.59 -6.01
CA LEU A 173 5.56 8.20 -7.15
C LEU A 173 4.63 8.03 -8.37
N PRO A 174 4.30 9.12 -9.09
CA PRO A 174 3.35 9.08 -10.20
C PRO A 174 3.89 8.26 -11.39
N ALA A 175 3.03 7.52 -12.08
CA ALA A 175 3.38 6.59 -13.17
C ALA A 175 3.93 7.27 -14.43
N ASN A 176 3.79 8.59 -14.58
CA ASN A 176 4.33 9.35 -15.71
C ASN A 176 5.85 9.62 -15.53
N ASN A 177 6.63 8.55 -15.41
CA ASN A 177 8.07 8.59 -15.15
C ASN A 177 8.42 9.39 -13.87
N ASN A 178 7.65 9.19 -12.80
CA ASN A 178 7.81 9.91 -11.54
C ASN A 178 7.70 11.44 -11.69
N HIS A 179 7.00 11.93 -12.72
CA HIS A 179 6.97 13.35 -13.12
C HIS A 179 8.34 13.96 -13.44
N PHE A 180 9.30 13.14 -13.87
CA PHE A 180 10.58 13.63 -14.37
C PHE A 180 10.39 14.31 -15.74
N LEU A 181 10.88 15.54 -15.87
CA LEU A 181 10.83 16.33 -17.09
C LEU A 181 12.23 16.47 -17.70
N PRO A 182 12.44 16.19 -19.00
CA PRO A 182 13.72 16.42 -19.66
C PRO A 182 13.93 17.90 -20.02
N GLU A 183 13.65 18.81 -19.07
CA GLU A 183 13.73 20.26 -19.22
C GLU A 183 14.71 20.81 -18.18
N ALA A 184 15.88 21.28 -18.65
CA ALA A 184 16.95 21.76 -17.79
C ALA A 184 16.44 22.83 -16.79
N GLY A 185 16.48 22.51 -15.50
CA GLY A 185 16.08 23.40 -14.41
C GLY A 185 14.58 23.44 -14.05
N ARG A 186 13.71 22.68 -14.74
CA ARG A 186 12.26 22.63 -14.43
C ARG A 186 11.81 21.39 -13.65
N ASN A 187 12.77 20.68 -13.05
CA ASN A 187 12.56 19.49 -12.22
C ASN A 187 12.52 19.77 -10.71
N SER A 188 12.42 21.02 -10.26
CA SER A 188 12.50 21.34 -8.83
C SER A 188 11.49 20.54 -7.99
N GLU A 189 10.25 20.38 -8.46
CA GLU A 189 9.26 19.53 -7.79
C GLU A 189 9.74 18.09 -7.66
N PHE A 190 10.22 17.50 -8.76
CA PHE A 190 10.72 16.13 -8.80
C PHE A 190 11.91 15.95 -7.85
N GLU A 191 12.87 16.86 -7.89
CA GLU A 191 14.08 16.83 -7.06
C GLU A 191 13.76 16.97 -5.57
N ASP A 192 12.91 17.93 -5.21
CA ASP A 192 12.48 18.14 -3.83
C ASP A 192 11.66 16.95 -3.32
N ARG A 193 10.74 16.42 -4.14
CA ARG A 193 9.96 15.23 -3.79
C ARG A 193 10.84 13.99 -3.68
N LEU A 194 11.90 13.84 -4.47
CA LEU A 194 12.88 12.76 -4.28
C LEU A 194 13.56 12.85 -2.92
N VAL A 195 13.93 14.05 -2.46
CA VAL A 195 14.51 14.25 -1.11
C VAL A 195 13.50 13.89 -0.02
N ALA A 196 12.24 14.32 -0.17
CA ALA A 196 11.17 14.00 0.77
C ALA A 196 10.88 12.49 0.83
N ASN A 197 10.69 11.84 -0.32
CA ASN A 197 10.45 10.40 -0.43
C ASN A 197 11.65 9.59 0.09
N ARG A 198 12.88 10.07 -0.12
CA ARG A 198 14.07 9.43 0.47
C ARG A 198 14.02 9.43 1.99
N SER A 199 13.77 10.58 2.59
CA SER A 199 13.64 10.69 4.05
C SER A 199 12.47 9.87 4.58
N TRP A 200 11.38 9.81 3.82
CA TRP A 200 10.19 9.05 4.17
C TRP A 200 10.47 7.55 4.23
N LEU A 201 11.00 6.97 3.16
CA LEU A 201 11.35 5.55 3.10
C LEU A 201 12.34 5.17 4.20
N GLN A 202 13.36 5.98 4.46
CA GLN A 202 14.29 5.74 5.57
C GLN A 202 13.57 5.64 6.92
N ARG A 203 12.63 6.57 7.19
CA ARG A 203 11.84 6.58 8.43
C ARG A 203 10.94 5.35 8.54
N LEU A 204 10.25 4.98 7.47
CA LEU A 204 9.34 3.82 7.46
C LEU A 204 10.09 2.53 7.79
N PHE A 205 11.20 2.27 7.10
CA PHE A 205 11.99 1.07 7.32
C PHE A 205 12.67 1.04 8.70
N ALA A 206 13.21 2.17 9.17
CA ALA A 206 13.79 2.25 10.51
C ALA A 206 12.73 2.02 11.60
N MET A 207 11.50 2.51 11.40
CA MET A 207 10.39 2.26 12.31
C MET A 207 10.00 0.78 12.32
N ALA A 208 9.82 0.17 11.14
CA ALA A 208 9.47 -1.24 11.02
C ALA A 208 10.53 -2.17 11.64
N GLN A 209 11.82 -1.87 11.43
CA GLN A 209 12.93 -2.60 12.05
C GLN A 209 12.91 -2.49 13.58
N ARG A 210 12.81 -1.27 14.12
CA ARG A 210 12.79 -1.05 15.58
C ARG A 210 11.61 -1.73 16.25
N LYS A 211 10.44 -1.72 15.60
CA LYS A 211 9.22 -2.36 16.09
C LYS A 211 9.14 -3.86 15.79
N LYS A 212 10.09 -4.41 15.03
CA LYS A 212 10.11 -5.81 14.57
C LYS A 212 8.79 -6.21 13.90
N LEU A 213 8.33 -5.36 12.97
CA LEU A 213 7.12 -5.60 12.20
C LEU A 213 7.33 -6.75 11.21
N ASP A 214 6.26 -7.50 10.94
CA ASP A 214 6.31 -8.67 10.07
C ASP A 214 6.43 -8.27 8.59
N GLY A 215 5.93 -7.07 8.24
CA GLY A 215 6.05 -6.54 6.89
C GLY A 215 5.81 -5.04 6.72
N ILE A 216 6.06 -4.58 5.49
CA ILE A 216 5.77 -3.23 5.00
C ILE A 216 5.00 -3.35 3.69
N VAL A 217 3.90 -2.60 3.52
CA VAL A 217 3.21 -2.43 2.24
C VAL A 217 3.35 -0.98 1.79
N LEU A 218 3.89 -0.77 0.58
CA LEU A 218 4.06 0.53 -0.04
C LEU A 218 3.08 0.66 -1.21
N PHE A 219 2.29 1.73 -1.22
CA PHE A 219 1.38 2.07 -2.31
C PHE A 219 1.97 3.21 -3.14
N SER A 220 2.08 3.00 -4.45
CA SER A 220 2.45 4.02 -5.42
C SER A 220 1.62 3.88 -6.69
N ASP A 221 1.59 4.90 -7.54
CA ASP A 221 0.96 4.79 -8.84
C ASP A 221 1.89 4.14 -9.87
N GLY A 222 3.14 4.60 -9.94
CA GLY A 222 4.14 4.03 -10.84
C GLY A 222 4.66 2.67 -10.40
N ASP A 223 4.90 1.78 -11.37
CA ASP A 223 5.76 0.60 -11.18
C ASP A 223 7.20 1.10 -11.09
N VAL A 224 7.78 0.93 -9.91
CA VAL A 224 9.17 1.31 -9.64
C VAL A 224 10.15 0.26 -10.19
N HIS A 225 9.65 -0.83 -10.80
CA HIS A 225 10.41 -1.92 -11.39
C HIS A 225 11.35 -2.59 -10.38
N ILE A 226 10.89 -2.75 -9.14
CA ILE A 226 11.73 -3.17 -8.01
C ILE A 226 12.28 -4.58 -8.10
N LEU A 227 11.75 -5.44 -8.98
CA LEU A 227 12.25 -6.80 -9.20
C LEU A 227 13.23 -6.93 -10.37
N GLU A 228 13.32 -5.94 -11.26
CA GLU A 228 14.18 -5.97 -12.47
C GLU A 228 15.66 -5.79 -12.12
N GLU A 229 16.56 -6.63 -12.63
CA GLU A 229 17.99 -6.47 -12.31
C GLU A 229 18.53 -5.15 -12.87
N GLU A 230 19.39 -4.46 -12.11
CA GLU A 230 20.12 -3.33 -12.69
C GLU A 230 21.01 -3.89 -13.78
N GLU A 231 20.72 -3.58 -15.06
CA GLU A 231 21.60 -3.97 -16.15
C GLU A 231 23.02 -3.47 -15.83
N SER A 232 23.93 -4.40 -15.51
CA SER A 232 25.37 -4.14 -15.43
C SER A 232 25.92 -3.94 -16.84
N SER A 233 25.38 -2.98 -17.55
CA SER A 233 25.89 -2.57 -18.85
C SER A 233 27.09 -1.66 -18.59
N LEU A 234 28.29 -2.21 -18.80
CA LEU A 234 29.58 -1.52 -18.78
C LEU A 234 29.69 -0.39 -19.84
N LEU A 235 28.63 -0.19 -20.63
CA LEU A 235 28.46 0.90 -21.57
C LEU A 235 27.13 1.61 -21.22
N PRO A 236 27.13 2.90 -20.87
CA PRO A 236 25.89 3.64 -20.74
C PRO A 236 25.25 3.69 -22.14
N ASN A 237 24.09 3.06 -22.31
CA ASN A 237 23.26 3.36 -23.46
C ASN A 237 22.94 4.86 -23.40
N PHE A 238 23.54 5.63 -24.31
CA PHE A 238 23.28 7.07 -24.50
C PHE A 238 21.82 7.36 -24.89
N SER A 239 21.00 6.32 -25.08
CA SER A 239 19.56 6.37 -25.30
C SER A 239 18.72 5.94 -24.09
N SER A 240 19.32 5.71 -22.92
CA SER A 240 18.51 5.39 -21.74
C SER A 240 17.61 6.58 -21.42
N LYS A 241 16.30 6.36 -21.52
CA LYS A 241 15.30 7.29 -20.96
C LYS A 241 15.78 7.66 -19.56
N GLN A 242 15.82 8.95 -19.25
CA GLN A 242 16.12 9.40 -17.90
C GLN A 242 15.09 8.79 -16.95
N ASP A 243 15.52 7.78 -16.20
CA ASP A 243 14.68 6.95 -15.36
C ASP A 243 14.38 7.69 -14.05
N GLY A 244 13.19 8.28 -13.97
CA GLY A 244 12.73 9.02 -12.80
C GLY A 244 12.56 8.14 -11.55
N PHE A 245 12.52 6.82 -11.71
CA PHE A 245 12.38 5.83 -10.64
C PHE A 245 13.70 5.25 -10.15
N ALA A 246 14.83 5.52 -10.83
CA ALA A 246 16.12 4.90 -10.50
C ALA A 246 16.54 5.10 -9.02
N SER A 247 16.45 6.32 -8.49
CA SER A 247 16.80 6.60 -7.10
C SER A 247 15.84 5.91 -6.10
N PRO A 248 14.49 6.07 -6.21
CA PRO A 248 13.55 5.33 -5.37
C PRO A 248 13.72 3.81 -5.45
N ARG A 249 13.89 3.23 -6.65
CA ARG A 249 14.10 1.79 -6.87
C ARG A 249 15.31 1.28 -6.10
N LYS A 250 16.46 1.92 -6.29
CA LYS A 250 17.70 1.57 -5.59
C LYS A 250 17.53 1.66 -4.08
N GLN A 251 16.88 2.72 -3.61
CA GLN A 251 16.67 2.93 -2.18
C GLN A 251 15.76 1.86 -1.56
N ILE A 252 14.63 1.52 -2.19
CA ILE A 252 13.71 0.50 -1.69
C ILE A 252 14.42 -0.85 -1.60
N ARG A 253 15.19 -1.24 -2.63
CA ARG A 253 15.99 -2.48 -2.61
C ARG A 253 16.99 -2.53 -1.46
N LEU A 254 17.75 -1.45 -1.26
CA LEU A 254 18.76 -1.37 -0.22
C LEU A 254 18.14 -1.45 1.18
N LEU A 255 16.99 -0.81 1.39
CA LEU A 255 16.27 -0.85 2.66
C LEU A 255 15.62 -2.22 2.90
N ALA A 256 14.99 -2.81 1.87
CA ALA A 256 14.39 -4.13 1.92
C ALA A 256 15.41 -5.21 2.29
N LYS A 257 16.62 -5.18 1.70
CA LYS A 257 17.69 -6.14 2.03
C LYS A 257 18.11 -6.13 3.51
N LYS A 258 17.90 -5.01 4.22
CA LYS A 258 18.22 -4.86 5.64
C LYS A 258 17.04 -5.12 6.56
N PHE A 259 15.85 -5.35 6.02
CA PHE A 259 14.64 -5.58 6.79
C PHE A 259 14.33 -7.08 6.81
N GLU A 260 14.13 -7.64 8.00
CA GLU A 260 13.89 -9.08 8.18
C GLU A 260 12.49 -9.51 7.71
N GLY A 261 11.52 -8.59 7.72
CA GLY A 261 10.16 -8.84 7.28
C GLY A 261 9.98 -8.77 5.76
N LYS A 262 8.73 -8.96 5.30
CA LYS A 262 8.36 -8.87 3.88
C LYS A 262 8.02 -7.44 3.48
N VAL A 263 8.45 -7.01 2.30
CA VAL A 263 8.09 -5.72 1.70
C VAL A 263 7.25 -5.98 0.48
N LEU A 264 6.05 -5.42 0.40
CA LEU A 264 5.17 -5.52 -0.77
C LEU A 264 4.99 -4.12 -1.38
N LEU A 265 5.33 -3.97 -2.65
CA LEU A 265 4.96 -2.80 -3.44
C LEU A 265 3.68 -3.09 -4.21
N VAL A 266 2.69 -2.22 -4.04
CA VAL A 266 1.42 -2.25 -4.77
C VAL A 266 1.39 -1.04 -5.69
N ASP A 267 1.40 -1.27 -7.00
CA ASP A 267 1.17 -0.24 -8.02
C ASP A 267 -0.16 -0.42 -8.74
N THR A 268 -0.60 0.60 -9.47
CA THR A 268 -1.88 0.57 -10.19
C THR A 268 -1.78 1.09 -11.62
N GLN A 269 -0.71 0.71 -12.31
CA GLN A 269 -0.61 1.01 -13.72
C GLN A 269 -1.74 0.38 -14.53
N ALA A 270 -2.55 1.24 -15.14
CA ALA A 270 -3.54 0.88 -16.15
C ALA A 270 -2.85 0.35 -17.41
N GLY A 271 -2.42 -0.91 -17.36
CA GLY A 271 -1.95 -1.69 -18.49
C GLY A 271 -0.56 -1.32 -19.01
N SER A 272 0.42 -2.17 -18.69
CA SER A 272 1.43 -2.54 -19.70
C SER A 272 0.72 -3.27 -20.84
N LYS A 273 0.03 -2.51 -21.71
CA LYS A 273 -0.48 -2.97 -23.02
C LYS A 273 0.68 -3.17 -23.99
N LYS A 274 1.77 -3.84 -23.58
CA LYS A 274 2.78 -4.30 -24.54
C LYS A 274 2.35 -5.56 -25.28
N THR A 275 1.34 -6.28 -24.78
CA THR A 275 0.71 -7.38 -25.51
C THR A 275 -0.81 -7.27 -25.37
N GLY A 276 -1.55 -7.27 -26.49
CA GLY A 276 -3.02 -7.15 -26.51
C GLY A 276 -3.78 -8.33 -25.87
N LYS A 277 -3.16 -9.11 -24.98
CA LYS A 277 -3.80 -10.18 -24.23
C LYS A 277 -4.35 -9.60 -22.93
N LYS A 278 -5.69 -9.62 -22.77
CA LYS A 278 -6.31 -9.47 -21.46
C LYS A 278 -5.71 -10.54 -20.55
N ASN A 279 -5.11 -10.14 -19.43
CA ASN A 279 -4.72 -11.09 -18.40
C ASN A 279 -6.01 -11.72 -17.86
N THR A 280 -6.21 -13.01 -18.10
CA THR A 280 -7.39 -13.75 -17.65
C THR A 280 -7.22 -14.29 -16.22
N GLN A 281 -5.98 -14.29 -15.72
CA GLN A 281 -5.67 -14.52 -14.31
C GLN A 281 -5.67 -13.19 -13.57
N GLY A 282 -6.27 -13.17 -12.38
CA GLY A 282 -6.28 -11.99 -11.51
C GLY A 282 -4.87 -11.54 -11.09
N PRO A 283 -4.76 -10.45 -10.33
CA PRO A 283 -3.47 -9.93 -9.92
C PRO A 283 -2.71 -10.96 -9.06
N LYS A 284 -1.40 -11.07 -9.26
CA LYS A 284 -0.52 -12.03 -8.57
C LYS A 284 0.69 -11.31 -8.00
N ILE A 285 1.11 -11.70 -6.80
CA ILE A 285 2.34 -11.20 -6.19
C ILE A 285 3.54 -11.95 -6.77
N SER A 286 4.45 -11.21 -7.38
CA SER A 286 5.78 -11.67 -7.79
C SER A 286 6.78 -11.39 -6.66
N TRP A 287 7.63 -12.35 -6.33
CA TRP A 287 8.60 -12.24 -5.23
C TRP A 287 10.04 -12.39 -5.71
N LYS A 288 10.94 -11.59 -5.14
CA LYS A 288 12.40 -11.78 -5.12
C LYS A 288 12.87 -11.58 -3.68
N ASP A 289 13.37 -12.65 -3.05
CA ASP A 289 13.75 -12.68 -1.63
C ASP A 289 12.60 -12.24 -0.68
N ASN A 290 12.76 -11.11 -0.01
CA ASN A 290 11.74 -10.51 0.85
C ASN A 290 10.96 -9.37 0.18
N LEU A 291 11.20 -9.11 -1.11
CA LEU A 291 10.60 -8.02 -1.86
C LEU A 291 9.57 -8.56 -2.85
N GLY A 292 8.32 -8.15 -2.66
CA GLY A 292 7.17 -8.53 -3.45
C GLY A 292 6.63 -7.35 -4.24
N HIS A 293 6.01 -7.65 -5.37
CA HIS A 293 5.39 -6.67 -6.26
C HIS A 293 4.07 -7.21 -6.80
N ILE A 294 3.07 -6.34 -6.85
CA ILE A 294 1.75 -6.61 -7.43
C ILE A 294 1.21 -5.34 -8.08
N SER A 295 0.70 -5.48 -9.30
CA SER A 295 -0.01 -4.42 -9.99
C SER A 295 -1.51 -4.71 -9.95
N ILE A 296 -2.32 -3.76 -9.47
CA ILE A 296 -3.78 -3.85 -9.48
C ILE A 296 -4.30 -3.06 -10.68
N ASP A 297 -5.13 -3.70 -11.51
CA ASP A 297 -5.69 -3.10 -12.71
C ASP A 297 -6.92 -2.22 -12.41
N SER A 298 -7.92 -2.18 -13.30
CA SER A 298 -9.02 -1.20 -13.25
C SER A 298 -10.15 -1.47 -12.27
N ASP A 299 -10.21 -2.65 -11.66
CA ASP A 299 -11.26 -2.99 -10.70
C ASP A 299 -10.75 -2.75 -9.27
N TRP A 300 -10.59 -3.81 -8.49
CA TRP A 300 -10.10 -3.81 -7.14
C TRP A 300 -9.62 -5.22 -6.79
N ALA A 301 -8.77 -5.35 -5.78
CA ALA A 301 -8.32 -6.63 -5.27
C ALA A 301 -8.25 -6.61 -3.74
N THR A 302 -8.41 -7.78 -3.14
CA THR A 302 -8.23 -7.98 -1.71
C THR A 302 -6.94 -8.73 -1.46
N ILE A 303 -6.16 -8.23 -0.50
CA ILE A 303 -4.94 -8.89 -0.03
C ILE A 303 -5.18 -9.28 1.43
N PHE A 304 -5.09 -10.58 1.68
CA PHE A 304 -5.10 -11.15 3.01
C PHE A 304 -3.71 -11.07 3.61
N VAL A 305 -3.65 -10.65 4.87
CA VAL A 305 -2.45 -10.54 5.67
C VAL A 305 -2.54 -11.55 6.80
N GLN A 306 -1.52 -12.40 6.94
CA GLN A 306 -1.44 -13.38 8.02
C GLN A 306 -0.18 -13.17 8.87
N PRO A 307 -0.23 -12.29 9.88
CA PRO A 307 0.91 -11.96 10.72
C PRO A 307 1.54 -13.22 11.35
N GLY A 308 2.87 -13.24 11.42
CA GLY A 308 3.63 -14.39 11.92
C GLY A 308 3.58 -15.67 11.06
N LYS A 309 2.88 -15.71 9.92
CA LYS A 309 2.84 -16.87 9.02
C LYS A 309 3.48 -16.61 7.67
N SER A 310 3.80 -17.71 6.98
CA SER A 310 4.29 -17.72 5.61
C SER A 310 3.30 -18.47 4.71
N PRO A 311 2.79 -17.85 3.63
CA PRO A 311 3.10 -16.48 3.19
C PRO A 311 2.43 -15.41 4.08
N LEU A 312 3.08 -14.25 4.21
CA LEU A 312 2.51 -13.11 4.96
C LEU A 312 1.38 -12.42 4.17
N PHE A 313 1.49 -12.38 2.84
CA PHE A 313 0.54 -11.72 1.95
C PHE A 313 0.02 -12.69 0.90
N GLU A 314 -1.30 -12.77 0.77
CA GLU A 314 -1.98 -13.59 -0.24
C GLU A 314 -3.05 -12.77 -0.95
N VAL A 315 -3.14 -12.88 -2.28
CA VAL A 315 -4.24 -12.28 -3.02
C VAL A 315 -5.45 -13.18 -2.87
N ARG A 316 -6.57 -12.63 -2.40
CA ARG A 316 -7.85 -13.35 -2.41
C ARG A 316 -8.56 -13.10 -3.72
N GLU A 317 -8.84 -14.19 -4.45
CA GLU A 317 -9.65 -14.11 -5.66
C GLU A 317 -11.06 -13.63 -5.33
N ARG A 318 -11.62 -12.81 -6.22
CA ARG A 318 -13.00 -12.35 -6.12
C ARG A 318 -13.93 -13.56 -6.03
N ALA A 319 -14.69 -13.67 -4.95
CA ALA A 319 -15.85 -14.56 -4.87
C ALA A 319 -16.89 -14.08 -5.90
N GLY A 320 -16.74 -14.47 -7.17
CA GLY A 320 -17.51 -13.86 -8.26
C GLY A 320 -17.20 -14.31 -9.69
N LYS A 321 -16.36 -15.33 -9.89
CA LYS A 321 -16.47 -16.21 -11.06
C LYS A 321 -16.66 -17.63 -10.57
N LEU A 322 -17.89 -17.97 -10.20
CA LEU A 322 -18.33 -19.35 -10.39
C LEU A 322 -18.09 -19.66 -11.87
N ALA A 323 -17.14 -20.55 -12.14
CA ALA A 323 -17.07 -21.22 -13.42
C ALA A 323 -18.47 -21.78 -13.72
N PRO A 324 -19.00 -21.66 -14.95
CA PRO A 324 -20.28 -22.25 -15.27
C PRO A 324 -20.21 -23.76 -14.99
N ASN A 325 -20.98 -24.16 -13.98
CA ASN A 325 -21.36 -25.51 -13.56
C ASN A 325 -20.73 -26.68 -14.36
N GLN A 326 -19.82 -27.41 -13.71
CA GLN A 326 -19.66 -28.85 -13.94
C GLN A 326 -20.73 -29.68 -13.19
N SER A 327 -21.88 -29.10 -12.86
CA SER A 327 -23.04 -29.83 -12.33
C SER A 327 -24.06 -30.07 -13.44
N ALA A 328 -23.65 -30.83 -14.47
CA ALA A 328 -24.56 -31.36 -15.49
C ALA A 328 -24.03 -32.67 -16.10
N SER A 329 -23.72 -33.66 -15.26
CA SER A 329 -23.50 -35.02 -15.77
C SER A 329 -24.11 -36.15 -14.92
N SER A 330 -24.75 -35.88 -13.78
CA SER A 330 -25.28 -36.95 -12.91
C SER A 330 -26.81 -37.13 -12.89
N GLN A 331 -27.57 -36.54 -13.81
CA GLN A 331 -29.04 -36.73 -13.86
C GLN A 331 -29.58 -37.14 -15.24
N ARG A 332 -28.78 -37.87 -16.03
CA ARG A 332 -29.23 -38.43 -17.32
C ARG A 332 -28.96 -39.93 -17.45
N THR A 333 -29.26 -40.71 -16.41
CA THR A 333 -29.22 -42.19 -16.50
C THR A 333 -30.34 -42.94 -15.75
N SER A 334 -31.34 -42.28 -15.18
CA SER A 334 -32.49 -42.97 -14.52
C SER A 334 -33.87 -42.72 -15.13
N ARG A 335 -33.95 -42.31 -16.40
CA ARG A 335 -35.23 -42.27 -17.15
C ARG A 335 -35.12 -43.02 -18.48
N ARG A 336 -34.89 -44.32 -18.41
CA ARG A 336 -35.27 -45.31 -19.43
C ARG A 336 -35.27 -46.68 -18.77
N LEU A 337 -36.40 -47.03 -18.16
CA LEU A 337 -36.88 -48.39 -17.87
C LEU A 337 -38.10 -48.22 -16.98
N ALA A 338 -39.27 -48.11 -17.61
CA ALA A 338 -40.59 -48.48 -17.07
C ALA A 338 -41.67 -47.84 -17.96
N ARG A 339 -42.19 -48.61 -18.91
CA ARG A 339 -43.64 -48.75 -19.13
C ARG A 339 -43.91 -50.04 -19.90
N PRO A 340 -45.04 -50.69 -19.62
CA PRO A 340 -45.28 -52.12 -19.76
C PRO A 340 -45.35 -52.60 -21.22
#